data_AF-Q3HVM7-F1
#
_entry.id   AF-Q3HVM7-F1
#
_cell.length_a   1.000
_cell.length_b   1.000
_cell.length_c   1.000
_cell.angle_alpha   90.00
_cell.angle_beta   90.00
_cell.angle_gamma   90.00
#
_symmetry.space_group_name_H-M   'P 1'
#
loop_
_entity.id
_entity.type
_entity.pdbx_description
1 polymer ?
#
loop_
_entity_poly.entity_id
_entity_poly.type
_entity_poly.pdbx_seq_one_letter_code
_entity_poly.pdbx_strand_id
1 'polypeptide(L)'
;MVSRSRAGFTLNIIDTPGLVEGGYVNDQALDLIKKFLLNKTIDVLLYVDRLDAYRVDNLDKQIVKAITDSFGKEIWRRGIVVLTHAQLSPPDGLTYDEFTSRRSEALLKIVRMGARIRKQDIQAASIPVVLVENSGRCNKNESDEKILPSGTAWIPNLVQTITDAVLSGSKGILVDQKLIEGPNPNNRGKVLIPFILAFQYFFVVKRIQKSIKNDIARESRPAWA
;
A
#
# COMPACT_ATOMS: atom_id res chain seq x y z
N MET A 1 10.54 3.83 -16.27
CA MET A 1 10.76 5.11 -15.56
C MET A 1 11.07 6.19 -16.57
N VAL A 2 10.42 7.35 -16.44
CA VAL A 2 10.68 8.54 -17.23
C VAL A 2 11.17 9.64 -16.29
N SER A 3 12.25 10.31 -16.65
CA SER A 3 12.79 11.45 -15.91
C SER A 3 12.86 12.67 -16.82
N ARG A 4 12.46 13.84 -16.30
CA ARG A 4 12.51 15.12 -16.99
C ARG A 4 12.97 16.19 -16.03
N SER A 5 13.97 16.98 -16.44
CA SER A 5 14.50 18.09 -15.63
C SER A 5 14.22 19.42 -16.31
N ARG A 6 13.79 20.41 -15.53
CA ARG A 6 13.57 21.78 -15.99
C ARG A 6 13.81 22.74 -14.83
N ALA A 7 14.58 23.82 -15.06
CA ALA A 7 14.84 24.88 -14.08
C ALA A 7 15.32 24.35 -12.70
N GLY A 8 16.19 23.34 -12.68
CA GLY A 8 16.70 22.73 -11.44
C GLY A 8 15.74 21.76 -10.75
N PHE A 9 14.50 21.62 -11.22
CA PHE A 9 13.54 20.63 -10.75
C PHE A 9 13.60 19.38 -11.62
N THR A 10 13.57 18.19 -11.00
CA THR A 10 13.53 16.90 -11.72
C THR A 10 12.28 16.13 -11.35
N LEU A 11 11.44 15.87 -12.35
CA LEU A 11 10.26 15.02 -12.23
C LEU A 11 10.61 13.59 -12.65
N ASN A 12 10.34 12.64 -11.77
CA ASN A 12 10.49 11.22 -12.02
C ASN A 12 9.12 10.53 -11.97
N ILE A 13 8.76 9.81 -13.03
CA ILE A 13 7.52 9.03 -13.09
C ILE A 13 7.89 7.57 -13.32
N ILE A 14 7.36 6.70 -12.47
CA ILE A 14 7.55 5.26 -12.56
C ILE A 14 6.24 4.67 -13.02
N ASP A 15 6.19 4.29 -14.29
CA ASP A 15 5.12 3.49 -14.84
C ASP A 15 5.34 2.02 -14.45
N THR A 16 4.25 1.34 -14.08
CA THR A 16 4.28 -0.02 -13.53
C THR A 16 3.36 -0.94 -14.33
N PRO A 17 3.70 -2.23 -14.49
CA PRO A 17 2.78 -3.20 -15.08
C PRO A 17 1.49 -3.30 -14.25
N GLY A 18 0.41 -3.79 -14.89
CA GLY A 18 -0.85 -4.06 -14.21
C GLY A 18 -0.69 -5.07 -13.07
N LEU A 19 -1.39 -4.83 -11.96
CA LEU A 19 -1.36 -5.69 -10.77
C LEU A 19 -2.38 -6.83 -10.81
N VAL A 20 -3.08 -7.02 -11.93
CA VAL A 20 -4.10 -8.05 -12.11
C VAL A 20 -3.72 -8.97 -13.25
N GLU A 21 -3.76 -10.27 -12.99
CA GLU A 21 -3.58 -11.32 -14.00
C GLU A 21 -4.62 -12.43 -13.76
N GLY A 22 -5.42 -12.76 -14.77
CA GLY A 22 -6.40 -13.84 -14.69
C GLY A 22 -7.47 -13.70 -13.60
N GLY A 23 -7.77 -12.47 -13.15
CA GLY A 23 -8.74 -12.21 -12.07
C GLY A 23 -8.17 -12.31 -10.66
N TYR A 24 -6.85 -12.43 -10.53
CA TYR A 24 -6.13 -12.44 -9.26
C TYR A 24 -5.06 -11.35 -9.23
N VAL A 25 -4.56 -11.03 -8.03
CA VAL A 25 -3.42 -10.13 -7.88
C VAL A 25 -2.16 -10.81 -8.42
N ASN A 26 -1.43 -10.11 -9.27
CA ASN A 26 -0.15 -10.58 -9.80
C ASN A 26 0.99 -10.26 -8.83
N ASP A 27 1.28 -11.22 -7.94
CA ASP A 27 2.35 -11.09 -6.96
C ASP A 27 3.75 -10.96 -7.61
N GLN A 28 3.96 -11.56 -8.79
CA GLN A 28 5.24 -11.44 -9.51
C GLN A 28 5.46 -10.02 -10.01
N ALA A 29 4.43 -9.39 -10.59
CA ALA A 29 4.47 -8.00 -11.00
C ALA A 29 4.75 -7.08 -9.80
N LEU A 30 4.11 -7.34 -8.66
CA LEU A 30 4.31 -6.57 -7.44
C LEU A 30 5.75 -6.73 -6.89
N ASP A 31 6.30 -7.93 -6.90
CA ASP A 31 7.70 -8.18 -6.50
C ASP A 31 8.70 -7.50 -7.43
N LEU A 32 8.44 -7.47 -8.74
CA LEU A 32 9.24 -6.72 -9.71
C LEU A 32 9.22 -5.22 -9.41
N ILE A 33 8.05 -4.66 -9.10
CA ILE A 33 7.90 -3.25 -8.71
C ILE A 33 8.67 -2.96 -7.43
N LYS A 34 8.55 -3.81 -6.39
CA LYS A 34 9.27 -3.64 -5.12
C LYS A 34 10.79 -3.64 -5.34
N LYS A 35 11.31 -4.60 -6.10
CA LYS A 35 12.75 -4.68 -6.44
C LYS A 35 13.20 -3.44 -7.24
N PHE A 36 12.39 -2.99 -8.18
CA PHE A 36 12.69 -1.78 -8.95
C PHE A 36 12.74 -0.53 -8.07
N LEU A 37 11.88 -0.45 -7.07
CA LEU A 37 11.79 0.67 -6.13
C LEU A 37 12.84 0.62 -5.02
N LEU A 38 13.61 -0.46 -4.87
CA LEU A 38 14.65 -0.56 -3.86
C LEU A 38 15.60 0.65 -3.90
N ASN A 39 15.85 1.24 -2.73
CA ASN A 39 16.63 2.46 -2.50
C ASN A 39 16.06 3.74 -3.13
N LYS A 40 14.77 3.76 -3.50
CA LYS A 40 14.08 4.95 -3.99
C LYS A 40 13.08 5.45 -2.96
N THR A 41 12.82 6.76 -2.99
CA THR A 41 11.77 7.40 -2.19
C THR A 41 10.53 7.57 -3.05
N ILE A 42 9.39 7.10 -2.56
CA ILE A 42 8.08 7.34 -3.16
C ILE A 42 7.54 8.64 -2.56
N ASP A 43 7.46 9.67 -3.39
CA ASP A 43 6.89 10.96 -2.98
C ASP A 43 5.38 11.00 -3.12
N VAL A 44 4.80 10.40 -4.16
CA VAL A 44 3.35 10.36 -4.42
C VAL A 44 3.01 9.01 -5.03
N LEU A 45 1.87 8.45 -4.63
CA LEU A 45 1.26 7.29 -5.29
C LEU A 45 0.08 7.77 -6.13
N LEU A 46 0.09 7.49 -7.43
CA LEU A 46 -1.08 7.64 -8.29
C LEU A 46 -1.78 6.28 -8.41
N TYR A 47 -2.92 6.12 -7.73
CA TYR A 47 -3.76 4.95 -7.87
C TYR A 47 -4.74 5.18 -9.02
N VAL A 48 -4.46 4.60 -10.17
CA VAL A 48 -5.21 4.87 -11.41
C VAL A 48 -6.29 3.82 -11.62
N ASP A 49 -7.50 4.28 -11.92
CA ASP A 49 -8.65 3.45 -12.29
C ASP A 49 -9.47 4.17 -13.39
N ARG A 50 -10.49 3.52 -13.92
CA ARG A 50 -11.37 4.02 -14.96
C ARG A 50 -12.65 4.61 -14.36
N LEU A 51 -13.00 5.81 -14.81
CA LEU A 51 -14.27 6.45 -14.44
C LEU A 51 -15.47 5.69 -15.03
N ASP A 52 -15.33 5.23 -16.28
CA ASP A 52 -16.35 4.50 -17.04
C ASP A 52 -16.52 3.02 -16.60
N ALA A 53 -15.87 2.62 -15.51
CA ALA A 53 -16.07 1.31 -14.89
C ALA A 53 -17.28 1.33 -13.94
N TYR A 54 -18.18 0.35 -14.11
CA TYR A 54 -19.45 0.27 -13.38
C TYR A 54 -19.36 -0.43 -12.02
N ARG A 55 -18.31 -1.20 -11.79
CA ARG A 55 -18.19 -2.06 -10.60
C ARG A 55 -16.90 -1.74 -9.88
N VAL A 56 -17.00 -1.76 -8.56
CA VAL A 56 -15.84 -1.88 -7.68
C VAL A 56 -16.03 -3.20 -6.94
N ASP A 57 -15.08 -4.12 -7.11
CA ASP A 57 -15.23 -5.50 -6.70
C ASP A 57 -14.26 -5.88 -5.56
N ASN A 58 -14.24 -7.16 -5.21
CA ASN A 58 -13.32 -7.65 -4.19
C ASN A 58 -11.87 -7.72 -4.69
N LEU A 59 -11.65 -7.76 -6.01
CA LEU A 59 -10.32 -7.74 -6.59
C LEU A 59 -9.69 -6.35 -6.39
N ASP A 60 -10.44 -5.27 -6.57
CA ASP A 60 -9.98 -3.90 -6.25
C ASP A 60 -9.51 -3.81 -4.79
N LYS A 61 -10.27 -4.38 -3.86
CA LYS A 61 -9.89 -4.45 -2.45
C LYS A 61 -8.61 -5.25 -2.23
N GLN A 62 -8.43 -6.37 -2.96
CA GLN A 62 -7.22 -7.18 -2.88
C GLN A 62 -5.99 -6.43 -3.43
N ILE A 63 -6.14 -5.68 -4.53
CA ILE A 63 -5.07 -4.84 -5.10
C ILE A 63 -4.61 -3.79 -4.08
N VAL A 64 -5.56 -3.03 -3.53
CA VAL A 64 -5.27 -2.01 -2.50
C VAL A 64 -4.58 -2.65 -1.30
N LYS A 65 -5.05 -3.83 -0.87
CA LYS A 65 -4.43 -4.58 0.21
C LYS A 65 -2.99 -4.98 -0.13
N ALA A 66 -2.73 -5.47 -1.34
CA ALA A 66 -1.39 -5.89 -1.77
C ALA A 66 -0.40 -4.71 -1.83
N ILE A 67 -0.84 -3.55 -2.33
CA ILE A 67 -0.07 -2.30 -2.27
C ILE A 67 0.24 -1.92 -0.83
N THR A 68 -0.76 -2.00 0.05
CA THR A 68 -0.63 -1.65 1.48
C THR A 68 0.30 -2.59 2.22
N ASP A 69 0.24 -3.89 1.95
CA ASP A 69 1.14 -4.87 2.54
C ASP A 69 2.58 -4.70 2.05
N SER A 70 2.76 -4.21 0.81
CA SER A 70 4.07 -4.05 0.19
C SER A 70 4.80 -2.76 0.59
N PHE A 71 4.07 -1.65 0.73
CA PHE A 71 4.65 -0.32 0.97
C PHE A 71 4.21 0.31 2.28
N GLY A 72 3.34 -0.36 3.04
CA GLY A 72 2.77 0.13 4.28
C GLY A 72 1.58 1.08 4.06
N LYS A 73 0.75 1.22 5.10
CA LYS A 73 -0.45 2.10 5.08
C LYS A 73 -0.14 3.58 4.84
N GLU A 74 1.08 4.01 5.15
CA GLU A 74 1.51 5.40 5.03
C GLU A 74 1.54 5.86 3.56
N ILE A 75 1.63 4.94 2.59
CA ILE A 75 1.65 5.28 1.16
C ILE A 75 0.38 6.03 0.73
N TRP A 76 -0.73 5.74 1.40
CA TRP A 76 -2.02 6.38 1.13
C TRP A 76 -2.13 7.80 1.68
N ARG A 77 -1.22 8.24 2.56
CA ARG A 77 -1.18 9.65 3.01
C ARG A 77 -0.76 10.60 1.90
N ARG A 78 -0.01 10.10 0.92
CA ARG A 78 0.35 10.80 -0.32
C ARG A 78 -0.21 10.07 -1.55
N GLY A 79 -1.29 9.32 -1.34
CA GLY A 79 -1.99 8.62 -2.40
C GLY A 79 -3.03 9.54 -3.04
N ILE A 80 -3.08 9.55 -4.36
CA ILE A 80 -4.08 10.26 -5.16
C ILE A 80 -4.80 9.21 -5.99
N VAL A 81 -6.13 9.20 -5.92
CA VAL A 81 -6.94 8.37 -6.79
C VAL A 81 -7.15 9.12 -8.10
N VAL A 82 -6.80 8.51 -9.22
CA VAL A 82 -6.88 9.10 -10.55
C VAL A 82 -7.89 8.31 -11.37
N LEU A 83 -8.96 8.95 -11.81
CA LEU A 83 -10.00 8.34 -12.63
C LEU A 83 -9.85 8.79 -14.09
N THR A 84 -9.45 7.86 -14.94
CA THR A 84 -9.28 8.04 -16.39
C THR A 84 -10.62 7.96 -17.14
N HIS A 85 -10.61 8.32 -18.42
CA HIS A 85 -11.82 8.38 -19.27
C HIS A 85 -12.85 9.38 -18.74
N ALA A 86 -12.36 10.52 -18.25
CA ALA A 86 -13.20 11.53 -17.65
C ALA A 86 -14.14 12.23 -18.64
N GLN A 87 -13.91 12.14 -19.96
CA GLN A 87 -14.81 12.69 -20.98
C GLN A 87 -15.82 11.62 -21.44
N LEU A 88 -16.68 11.20 -20.52
CA LEU A 88 -17.78 10.29 -20.79
C LEU A 88 -19.14 10.99 -20.65
N SER A 89 -20.15 10.43 -21.30
CA SER A 89 -21.55 10.78 -21.10
C SER A 89 -22.18 9.75 -20.16
N PRO A 90 -22.59 10.12 -18.94
CA PRO A 90 -23.17 9.17 -18.00
C PRO A 90 -24.43 8.48 -18.55
N PRO A 91 -24.63 7.19 -18.25
CA PRO A 91 -25.85 6.48 -18.61
C PRO A 91 -27.03 6.90 -17.73
N ASP A 92 -28.22 6.43 -18.09
CA ASP A 92 -29.45 6.52 -17.28
C ASP A 92 -29.91 7.95 -16.93
N GLY A 93 -29.47 8.94 -17.71
CA GLY A 93 -29.83 10.35 -17.49
C GLY A 93 -29.20 10.97 -16.24
N LEU A 94 -28.19 10.32 -15.64
CA LEU A 94 -27.45 10.89 -14.52
C LEU A 94 -26.67 12.12 -14.96
N THR A 95 -26.56 13.10 -14.06
CA THR A 95 -25.66 14.23 -14.29
C THR A 95 -24.21 13.76 -14.17
N TYR A 96 -23.29 14.49 -14.82
CA TYR A 96 -21.85 14.19 -14.77
C TYR A 96 -21.32 14.19 -13.33
N ASP A 97 -21.73 15.17 -12.53
CA ASP A 97 -21.29 15.32 -11.14
C ASP A 97 -21.81 14.19 -10.24
N GLU A 98 -23.06 13.76 -10.43
CA GLU A 98 -23.61 12.62 -9.69
C GLU A 98 -22.89 11.31 -10.03
N PHE A 99 -22.62 11.07 -11.31
CA PHE A 99 -21.94 9.85 -11.76
C PHE A 99 -20.50 9.81 -11.21
N THR A 100 -19.77 10.91 -11.35
CA THR A 100 -18.39 11.02 -10.86
C THR A 100 -18.32 10.92 -9.35
N SER A 101 -19.24 11.56 -8.62
CA SER A 101 -19.31 11.48 -7.16
C SER A 101 -19.55 10.04 -6.69
N ARG A 102 -20.57 9.36 -7.22
CA ARG A 102 -20.87 7.96 -6.85
C ARG A 102 -19.70 7.03 -7.12
N ARG A 103 -19.06 7.16 -8.28
CA ARG A 103 -17.91 6.33 -8.66
C ARG A 103 -16.71 6.58 -7.76
N SER A 104 -16.43 7.84 -7.46
CA SER A 104 -15.33 8.27 -6.59
C SER A 104 -15.52 7.77 -5.16
N GLU A 105 -16.72 7.93 -4.60
CA GLU A 105 -17.05 7.47 -3.26
C GLU A 105 -16.96 5.94 -3.13
N ALA A 106 -17.47 5.21 -4.12
CA ALA A 106 -17.39 3.76 -4.16
C ALA A 106 -15.93 3.27 -4.16
N LEU A 107 -15.07 3.89 -4.97
CA LEU A 107 -13.65 3.53 -5.01
C LEU A 107 -12.92 3.90 -3.72
N LEU A 108 -13.13 5.11 -3.21
CA LEU A 108 -12.53 5.57 -1.96
C LEU A 108 -12.91 4.67 -0.78
N LYS A 109 -14.14 4.16 -0.75
CA LYS A 109 -14.57 3.19 0.26
C LYS A 109 -13.73 1.92 0.19
N ILE A 110 -13.50 1.38 -1.01
CA ILE A 110 -12.68 0.18 -1.21
C ILE A 110 -11.21 0.43 -0.91
N VAL A 111 -10.66 1.58 -1.31
CA VAL A 111 -9.30 2.00 -0.96
C VAL A 111 -9.13 2.07 0.55
N ARG A 112 -10.04 2.73 1.27
CA ARG A 112 -9.99 2.82 2.75
C ARG A 112 -10.07 1.45 3.40
N MET A 113 -10.92 0.55 2.89
CA MET A 113 -11.07 -0.82 3.40
C MET A 113 -9.84 -1.68 3.14
N GLY A 114 -9.29 -1.69 1.92
CA GLY A 114 -8.10 -2.46 1.56
C GLY A 114 -6.85 -1.94 2.26
N ALA A 115 -6.74 -0.61 2.42
CA ALA A 115 -5.64 0.06 3.10
C ALA A 115 -5.68 -0.05 4.63
N ARG A 116 -6.78 -0.60 5.18
CA ARG A 116 -7.01 -0.73 6.63
C ARG A 116 -6.92 0.63 7.36
N ILE A 117 -7.39 1.69 6.71
CA ILE A 117 -7.47 3.04 7.29
C ILE A 117 -8.62 3.06 8.29
N ARG A 118 -8.35 3.42 9.54
CA ARG A 118 -9.38 3.46 10.59
C ARG A 118 -10.30 4.66 10.36
N LYS A 119 -11.57 4.58 10.78
CA LYS A 119 -12.53 5.69 10.67
C LYS A 119 -12.02 7.01 11.26
N GLN A 120 -11.27 6.91 12.36
CA GLN A 120 -10.66 8.03 13.08
C GLN A 120 -9.57 8.73 12.25
N ASP A 121 -8.88 7.97 11.40
CA ASP A 121 -7.79 8.46 10.54
C ASP A 121 -8.32 9.02 9.21
N ILE A 122 -9.61 8.86 8.90
CA ILE A 122 -10.19 9.29 7.60
C ILE A 122 -10.10 10.81 7.44
N GLN A 123 -10.31 11.59 8.51
CA GLN A 123 -10.19 13.06 8.44
C GLN A 123 -8.74 13.52 8.24
N ALA A 124 -7.75 12.75 8.70
CA ALA A 124 -6.33 13.04 8.52
C ALA A 124 -5.74 12.45 7.21
N ALA A 125 -6.39 11.44 6.63
CA ALA A 125 -6.00 10.76 5.40
C ALA A 125 -7.04 11.00 4.30
N SER A 126 -7.33 12.27 4.01
CA SER A 126 -8.14 12.64 2.85
C SER A 126 -7.35 12.29 1.59
N ILE A 127 -7.71 11.19 0.94
CA ILE A 127 -7.16 10.77 -0.36
C ILE A 127 -7.90 11.58 -1.43
N PRO A 128 -7.25 12.53 -2.11
CA PRO A 128 -7.90 13.30 -3.17
C PRO A 128 -8.21 12.41 -4.38
N VAL A 129 -9.27 12.77 -5.10
CA VAL A 129 -9.66 12.14 -6.36
C VAL A 129 -9.48 13.17 -7.48
N VAL A 130 -8.80 12.78 -8.56
CA VAL A 130 -8.56 13.61 -9.74
C VAL A 130 -9.08 12.90 -10.97
N LEU A 131 -9.82 13.63 -11.80
CA LEU A 131 -10.32 13.14 -13.08
C LEU A 131 -9.34 13.49 -14.19
N VAL A 132 -9.09 12.56 -15.12
CA VAL A 132 -8.14 12.75 -16.24
C VAL A 132 -8.69 12.20 -17.55
N GLU A 133 -8.35 12.86 -18.66
CA GLU A 133 -8.72 12.42 -20.01
C GLU A 133 -7.51 12.38 -20.95
N ASN A 134 -7.03 11.16 -21.20
CA ASN A 134 -5.82 10.93 -22.00
C ASN A 134 -6.09 10.96 -23.51
N SER A 135 -7.35 10.81 -23.94
CA SER A 135 -7.73 10.81 -25.35
C SER A 135 -7.19 12.04 -26.09
N GLY A 136 -6.73 11.84 -27.32
CA GLY A 136 -6.40 12.92 -28.24
C GLY A 136 -7.62 13.76 -28.63
N ARG A 137 -8.83 13.24 -28.42
CA ARG A 137 -10.12 13.89 -28.68
C ARG A 137 -10.70 14.60 -27.44
N CYS A 138 -9.91 14.77 -26.38
CA CYS A 138 -10.33 15.57 -25.23
C CYS A 138 -10.67 16.99 -25.68
N ASN A 139 -11.80 17.51 -25.21
CA ASN A 139 -12.24 18.86 -25.45
C ASN A 139 -11.21 19.84 -24.92
N LYS A 140 -11.11 21.00 -25.57
CA LYS A 140 -10.17 22.04 -25.20
C LYS A 140 -10.88 23.36 -24.95
N ASN A 141 -10.33 24.16 -24.05
CA ASN A 141 -10.75 25.55 -23.87
C ASN A 141 -10.10 26.46 -24.93
N GLU A 142 -10.38 27.76 -24.85
CA GLU A 142 -9.82 28.79 -25.75
C GLU A 142 -8.28 28.89 -25.66
N SER A 143 -7.68 28.43 -24.55
CA SER A 143 -6.23 28.38 -24.33
C SER A 143 -5.56 27.10 -24.83
N ASP A 144 -6.28 26.25 -25.59
CA ASP A 144 -5.84 24.93 -26.07
C ASP A 144 -5.54 23.92 -24.93
N GLU A 145 -6.02 24.16 -23.71
CA GLU A 145 -5.87 23.24 -22.59
C GLU A 145 -6.96 22.18 -22.61
N LYS A 146 -6.58 20.93 -22.31
CA LYS A 146 -7.54 19.82 -22.20
C LYS A 146 -8.45 20.01 -20.99
N ILE A 147 -9.76 20.10 -21.24
CA ILE A 147 -10.79 20.32 -20.22
C ILE A 147 -11.72 19.11 -20.06
N LEU A 148 -12.24 18.98 -18.85
CA LEU A 148 -13.28 18.01 -18.52
C LEU A 148 -14.69 18.57 -18.80
N PRO A 149 -15.75 17.74 -18.78
CA PRO A 149 -17.13 18.22 -18.85
C PRO A 149 -17.51 19.26 -17.79
N SER A 150 -16.81 19.28 -16.64
CA SER A 150 -16.93 20.32 -15.60
C SER A 150 -16.30 21.67 -15.97
N GLY A 151 -15.61 21.77 -17.11
CA GLY A 151 -14.81 22.93 -17.52
C GLY A 151 -13.40 22.99 -16.91
N THR A 152 -13.04 22.06 -16.03
CA THR A 152 -11.74 22.04 -15.36
C THR A 152 -10.62 21.59 -16.32
N ALA A 153 -9.54 22.37 -16.42
CA ALA A 153 -8.31 21.95 -17.09
C ALA A 153 -7.60 20.89 -16.26
N TRP A 154 -7.61 19.63 -16.73
CA TRP A 154 -7.24 18.50 -15.85
C TRP A 154 -5.73 18.35 -15.65
N ILE A 155 -4.89 18.76 -16.61
CA ILE A 155 -3.42 18.64 -16.48
C ILE A 155 -2.91 19.56 -15.38
N PRO A 156 -3.22 20.88 -15.36
CA PRO A 156 -2.82 21.75 -14.25
C PRO A 156 -3.39 21.27 -12.91
N ASN A 157 -4.65 20.86 -12.88
CA ASN A 157 -5.32 20.37 -11.67
C ASN A 157 -4.64 19.11 -11.09
N LEU A 158 -4.25 18.16 -11.94
CA LEU A 158 -3.50 16.97 -11.52
C LEU A 158 -2.14 17.33 -10.93
N VAL A 159 -1.38 18.20 -11.61
CA VAL A 159 -0.06 18.63 -11.13
C VAL A 159 -0.18 19.39 -9.81
N GLN A 160 -1.17 20.27 -9.68
CA GLN A 160 -1.46 20.97 -8.43
C GLN A 160 -1.77 19.99 -7.28
N THR A 161 -2.62 18.99 -7.53
CA THR A 161 -2.95 17.99 -6.51
C THR A 161 -1.72 17.16 -6.11
N ILE A 162 -0.84 16.84 -7.07
CA ILE A 162 0.45 16.18 -6.80
C ILE A 162 1.31 17.06 -5.89
N THR A 163 1.44 18.35 -6.19
CA THR A 163 2.25 19.25 -5.36
C THR A 163 1.68 19.41 -3.95
N ASP A 164 0.35 19.53 -3.82
CA ASP A 164 -0.32 19.65 -2.53
C ASP A 164 -0.12 18.39 -1.68
N ALA A 165 -0.21 17.20 -2.30
CA ALA A 165 0.06 15.94 -1.62
C ALA A 165 1.50 15.85 -1.09
N VAL A 166 2.48 16.34 -1.85
CA VAL A 166 3.89 16.37 -1.43
C VAL A 166 4.11 17.38 -0.29
N LEU A 167 3.48 18.54 -0.36
CA LEU A 167 3.65 19.65 0.59
C LEU A 167 2.86 19.48 1.89
N SER A 168 1.91 18.55 1.96
CA SER A 168 1.03 18.27 3.11
C SER A 168 1.73 17.83 4.42
N GLY A 169 3.07 17.75 4.45
CA GLY A 169 3.86 17.56 5.68
C GLY A 169 4.13 16.11 6.09
N SER A 170 3.50 15.12 5.44
CA SER A 170 3.94 13.72 5.53
C SER A 170 5.33 13.57 4.89
N LYS A 171 6.15 12.57 5.27
CA LYS A 171 7.44 12.30 4.61
C LYS A 171 7.26 11.27 3.49
N GLY A 172 8.03 11.38 2.42
CA GLY A 172 8.10 10.35 1.38
C GLY A 172 8.55 9.00 1.95
N ILE A 173 8.19 7.92 1.26
CA ILE A 173 8.47 6.55 1.73
C ILE A 173 9.74 6.06 1.07
N LEU A 174 10.79 5.93 1.87
CA LEU A 174 12.00 5.23 1.43
C LEU A 174 11.72 3.74 1.36
N VAL A 175 11.88 3.16 0.17
CA VAL A 175 11.76 1.72 -0.05
C VAL A 175 13.11 1.09 0.26
N ASP A 176 13.27 0.65 1.51
CA ASP A 176 14.44 -0.11 1.98
C ASP A 176 14.18 -1.62 1.93
N GLN A 177 15.26 -2.40 2.08
CA GLN A 177 15.16 -3.86 2.08
C GLN A 177 14.27 -4.38 3.23
N LYS A 178 14.21 -3.66 4.35
CA LYS A 178 13.36 -3.99 5.49
C LYS A 178 11.87 -3.84 5.17
N LEU A 179 11.49 -2.82 4.39
CA LEU A 179 10.12 -2.64 3.90
C LEU A 179 9.73 -3.74 2.92
N ILE A 180 10.66 -4.14 2.04
CA ILE A 180 10.42 -5.19 1.04
C ILE A 180 10.26 -6.58 1.68
N GLU A 181 11.19 -6.97 2.55
CA GLU A 181 11.20 -8.29 3.21
C GLU A 181 10.16 -8.40 4.34
N GLY A 182 9.68 -7.25 4.84
CA GLY A 182 8.74 -7.19 5.94
C GLY A 182 9.35 -7.66 7.27
N PRO A 183 8.55 -7.70 8.35
CA PRO A 183 9.01 -8.20 9.64
C PRO A 183 9.31 -9.71 9.54
N ASN A 184 10.59 -10.08 9.61
CA ASN A 184 11.03 -11.47 9.55
C ASN A 184 10.28 -12.34 10.59
N PRO A 185 9.42 -13.30 10.17
CA PRO A 185 8.62 -14.10 11.09
C PRO A 185 9.49 -14.94 12.03
N ASN A 186 10.71 -15.28 11.61
CA ASN A 186 11.68 -16.00 12.44
C ASN A 186 12.18 -15.18 13.65
N ASN A 187 11.96 -13.86 13.68
CA ASN A 187 12.32 -13.03 14.84
C ASN A 187 11.23 -12.96 15.91
N ARG A 188 9.96 -13.27 15.61
CA ARG A 188 8.85 -13.16 16.58
C ARG A 188 8.99 -14.12 17.77
N GLY A 189 9.48 -15.33 17.54
CA GLY A 189 9.67 -16.34 18.58
C GLY A 189 11.02 -16.25 19.30
N LYS A 190 12.02 -15.59 18.70
CA LYS A 190 13.39 -15.57 19.24
C LYS A 190 13.52 -14.88 20.58
N VAL A 191 12.68 -13.88 20.85
CA VAL A 191 12.63 -13.20 22.15
C VAL A 191 12.18 -14.15 23.27
N LEU A 192 11.36 -15.16 22.94
CA LEU A 192 10.87 -16.16 23.91
C LEU A 192 11.87 -17.28 24.20
N ILE A 193 12.85 -17.51 23.32
CA ILE A 193 13.88 -18.55 23.47
C ILE A 193 14.59 -18.50 24.83
N PRO A 194 15.15 -17.37 25.30
CA PRO A 194 15.82 -17.32 26.59
C PRO A 194 14.87 -17.64 27.77
N PHE A 195 13.60 -17.25 27.68
CA PHE A 195 12.61 -17.56 28.71
C PHE A 195 12.22 -19.03 28.72
N ILE A 196 12.07 -19.65 27.55
CA ILE A 196 11.80 -21.09 27.41
C ILE A 196 13.00 -21.90 27.93
N LEU A 197 14.23 -21.50 27.61
CA LEU A 197 15.45 -22.15 28.11
C LEU A 197 15.57 -22.02 29.63
N ALA A 198 15.29 -20.83 30.20
CA ALA A 198 15.27 -20.64 31.64
C ALA A 198 14.22 -21.55 32.30
N PHE A 199 13.01 -21.61 31.75
CA PHE A 199 11.96 -22.50 32.25
C PHE A 199 12.40 -23.98 32.21
N GLN A 200 12.94 -24.46 31.08
CA GLN A 200 13.45 -25.82 30.96
C GLN A 200 14.55 -26.11 32.00
N TYR A 201 15.48 -25.19 32.22
CA TYR A 201 16.54 -25.35 33.21
C TYR A 201 16.00 -25.44 34.65
N PHE A 202 15.14 -24.51 35.05
CA PHE A 202 14.66 -24.43 36.43
C PHE A 202 13.59 -25.48 36.78
N PHE A 203 12.72 -25.84 35.85
CA PHE A 203 11.55 -26.68 36.15
C PHE A 203 11.69 -28.12 35.64
N VAL A 204 12.53 -28.38 34.64
CA VAL A 204 12.78 -29.73 34.11
C VAL A 204 14.14 -30.24 34.57
N VAL A 205 15.23 -29.58 34.19
CA VAL A 205 16.60 -30.06 34.44
C VAL A 205 16.90 -30.15 35.94
N LYS A 206 16.63 -29.09 36.72
CA LYS A 206 16.81 -29.10 38.19
C LYS A 206 16.01 -30.19 38.88
N ARG A 207 14.81 -30.51 38.37
CA ARG A 207 13.94 -31.57 38.92
C ARG A 207 14.51 -32.95 38.64
N ILE A 208 14.92 -33.20 37.40
CA ILE A 208 15.57 -34.45 36.99
C ILE A 208 16.86 -34.67 37.79
N GLN A 209 17.72 -33.64 37.90
CA GLN A 209 18.93 -33.72 38.71
C GLN A 209 18.66 -34.04 40.17
N LYS A 210 17.59 -33.47 40.75
CA LYS A 210 17.18 -33.79 42.13
C LYS A 210 16.71 -35.22 42.26
N SER A 211 15.91 -35.74 41.32
CA SER A 211 15.49 -37.14 41.32
C SER A 211 16.68 -38.09 41.20
N ILE A 212 17.60 -37.85 40.27
CA ILE A 212 18.83 -38.64 40.10
C ILE A 212 19.65 -38.66 41.40
N LYS A 213 19.84 -37.51 42.06
CA LYS A 213 20.56 -37.45 43.33
C LYS A 213 19.85 -38.22 44.45
N ASN A 214 18.53 -38.16 44.50
CA ASN A 214 17.75 -38.92 45.46
C ASN A 214 17.83 -40.43 45.22
N ASP A 215 17.87 -40.87 43.95
CA ASP A 215 18.02 -42.26 43.58
C ASP A 215 19.43 -42.78 43.92
N ILE A 216 20.48 -42.03 43.59
CA ILE A 216 21.87 -42.34 43.99
C ILE A 216 22.00 -42.41 45.53
N ALA A 217 21.30 -41.54 46.27
CA ALA A 217 21.33 -41.56 47.74
C ALA A 217 20.54 -42.74 48.34
N ARG A 218 19.61 -43.34 47.59
CA ARG A 218 18.84 -44.53 47.99
C ARG A 218 19.49 -45.83 47.56
N GLU A 219 20.40 -45.79 46.59
CA GLU A 219 21.29 -46.92 46.31
C GLU A 219 22.25 -47.14 47.48
N SER A 220 22.00 -48.22 48.23
CA SER A 220 23.00 -48.76 49.14
C SER A 220 24.19 -49.24 48.32
N ARG A 221 25.41 -48.80 48.67
CA ARG A 221 26.64 -49.28 48.04
C ARG A 221 26.63 -50.81 47.96
N PRO A 222 27.09 -51.42 46.86
CA PRO A 222 27.14 -52.86 46.75
C PRO A 222 27.99 -53.42 47.90
N ALA A 223 27.56 -54.55 48.48
CA ALA A 223 28.22 -55.21 49.62
C ALA A 223 29.63 -55.76 49.31
N TRP A 224 30.21 -55.40 48.16
CA TRP A 224 31.56 -55.80 47.72
C TRP A 224 32.50 -54.61 47.46
N ALA A 225 32.09 -53.38 47.79
CA ALA A 225 32.98 -52.21 47.83
C ALA A 225 33.64 -52.03 49.20
#